data_AF-A0A1F5BWG1-F1
#
_entry.id   AF-A0A1F5BWG1-F1
#
_cell.length_a   1.000
_cell.length_b   1.000
_cell.length_c   1.000
_cell.angle_alpha   90.00
_cell.angle_beta   90.00
_cell.angle_gamma   90.00
#
_symmetry.space_group_name_H-M   'P 1'
#
loop_
_entity.id
_entity.type
_entity.pdbx_description
1 polymer ?
#
loop_
_entity_poly.entity_id
_entity_poly.type
_entity_poly.pdbx_seq_one_letter_code
_entity_poly.pdbx_strand_id
1 'polypeptide(L)'
;MTRRVYFREIYLYIVCIIAIIVFIVGLIMVYNGTINYIRPTTYMTRSSIVAMYSTEQYPDLSEEEINRLAEEEIDASIQSAKDLAFKDLLRGVLLVVIAIPLFAFHWRKAQSMWNISLETKDSE
;
A
#
# COMPACT_ATOMS: atom_id res chain seq x y z
N MET A 1 -13.61 -29.21 -29.06
CA MET A 1 -13.99 -27.88 -28.53
C MET A 1 -13.73 -27.73 -27.03
N THR A 2 -13.82 -28.83 -26.26
CA THR A 2 -13.68 -28.91 -24.79
C THR A 2 -12.38 -28.33 -24.22
N ARG A 3 -11.22 -28.60 -24.84
CA ARG A 3 -9.90 -28.13 -24.33
C ARG A 3 -9.78 -26.60 -24.21
N ARG A 4 -10.37 -25.83 -25.14
CA ARG A 4 -10.35 -24.35 -25.11
C ARG A 4 -11.23 -23.78 -24.00
N VAL A 5 -12.31 -24.47 -23.62
CA VAL A 5 -13.22 -24.05 -22.56
C VAL A 5 -12.53 -24.17 -21.20
N TYR A 6 -11.84 -25.29 -20.94
CA TYR A 6 -11.07 -25.50 -19.72
C TYR A 6 -9.95 -24.47 -19.53
N PHE A 7 -9.18 -24.13 -20.58
CA PHE A 7 -8.13 -23.10 -20.47
C PHE A 7 -8.70 -21.73 -20.12
N ARG A 8 -9.86 -21.37 -20.67
CA ARG A 8 -10.53 -20.09 -20.39
C ARG A 8 -11.07 -20.04 -18.95
N GLU A 9 -11.59 -21.14 -18.45
CA GLU A 9 -12.09 -21.27 -17.08
C GLU A 9 -10.95 -21.15 -16.05
N ILE A 10 -9.86 -21.91 -16.24
CA ILE A 10 -8.66 -21.83 -15.39
C ILE A 10 -8.09 -20.40 -15.38
N TYR A 11 -8.04 -19.73 -16.54
CA TYR A 11 -7.60 -18.34 -16.63
C TYR A 11 -8.44 -17.41 -15.74
N LEU A 12 -9.77 -17.50 -15.78
CA LEU A 12 -10.62 -16.63 -14.97
C LEU A 12 -10.40 -16.86 -13.47
N TYR A 13 -10.24 -18.12 -13.04
CA TYR A 13 -9.93 -18.41 -11.64
C TYR A 13 -8.56 -17.86 -11.22
N ILE A 14 -7.54 -17.98 -12.06
CA ILE A 14 -6.22 -17.40 -11.79
C ILE A 14 -6.32 -15.88 -11.64
N VAL A 15 -7.05 -15.20 -12.54
CA VAL A 15 -7.23 -13.75 -12.45
C VAL A 15 -7.98 -13.36 -11.18
N CYS A 16 -9.02 -14.10 -10.79
CA CYS A 16 -9.72 -13.89 -9.53
C CYS A 16 -8.79 -14.05 -8.31
N ILE A 17 -7.92 -15.06 -8.31
CA ILE A 17 -6.93 -15.27 -7.24
C ILE A 17 -5.95 -14.10 -7.18
N ILE A 18 -5.42 -13.67 -8.32
CA ILE A 18 -4.52 -12.51 -8.38
C ILE A 18 -5.23 -11.26 -7.86
N ALA A 19 -6.49 -11.04 -8.24
CA ALA A 19 -7.29 -9.92 -7.77
C ALA A 19 -7.44 -9.92 -6.24
N ILE A 20 -7.69 -11.09 -5.63
CA ILE A 20 -7.77 -11.24 -4.18
C ILE A 20 -6.43 -10.92 -3.51
N ILE A 21 -5.32 -11.41 -4.06
CA ILE A 21 -3.98 -11.11 -3.53
C ILE A 21 -3.71 -9.61 -3.56
N VAL A 22 -3.98 -8.95 -4.70
CA VAL A 22 -3.83 -7.49 -4.84
C VAL A 22 -4.72 -6.74 -3.87
N PHE A 23 -5.96 -7.20 -3.66
CA PHE A 23 -6.89 -6.62 -2.70
C PHE A 23 -6.34 -6.69 -1.27
N ILE A 24 -5.83 -7.85 -0.84
CA ILE A 24 -5.23 -8.05 0.49
C ILE A 24 -4.01 -7.16 0.66
N VAL A 25 -3.10 -7.12 -0.32
CA VAL A 25 -1.92 -6.24 -0.29
C VAL A 25 -2.35 -4.77 -0.17
N GLY A 26 -3.35 -4.35 -0.96
CA GLY A 26 -3.92 -3.01 -0.88
C GLY A 26 -4.44 -2.68 0.52
N LEU A 27 -5.19 -3.58 1.15
CA LEU A 27 -5.69 -3.39 2.51
C LEU A 27 -4.56 -3.25 3.54
N ILE A 28 -3.52 -4.07 3.46
CA ILE A 28 -2.35 -3.97 4.35
C ILE A 28 -1.66 -2.61 4.17
N MET A 29 -1.51 -2.14 2.93
CA MET A 29 -0.94 -0.81 2.66
C MET A 29 -1.81 0.32 3.21
N VAL A 30 -3.14 0.24 3.07
CA VAL A 30 -4.06 1.22 3.66
C VAL A 30 -3.92 1.24 5.18
N TYR A 31 -3.88 0.07 5.81
CA TYR A 31 -3.72 -0.04 7.26
C TYR A 31 -2.41 0.59 7.73
N ASN A 32 -1.28 0.18 7.13
CA ASN A 32 0.04 0.70 7.50
C ASN A 32 0.16 2.20 7.22
N GLY A 33 -0.31 2.68 6.07
CA GLY A 33 -0.32 4.10 5.72
C GLY A 33 -1.14 4.93 6.70
N THR A 34 -2.29 4.41 7.16
CA THR A 34 -3.13 5.06 8.17
C THR A 34 -2.42 5.15 9.51
N ILE A 35 -1.85 4.04 9.99
CA ILE A 35 -1.11 4.01 11.26
C ILE A 35 0.09 4.96 11.22
N ASN A 36 0.87 4.94 10.13
CA ASN A 36 2.05 5.78 9.98
C ASN A 36 1.70 7.27 9.80
N TYR A 37 0.53 7.58 9.26
CA TYR A 37 0.06 8.96 9.16
C TYR A 37 -0.35 9.53 10.54
N ILE A 38 -1.05 8.72 11.34
CA ILE A 38 -1.48 9.10 12.70
C ILE A 38 -0.29 9.12 13.67
N ARG A 39 0.61 8.14 13.54
CA ARG A 39 1.80 7.95 14.38
C ARG A 39 3.04 7.88 13.48
N PRO A 40 3.51 9.02 12.96
CA PRO A 40 4.72 9.05 12.15
C PRO A 40 5.90 8.58 12.99
N THR A 41 6.58 7.54 12.50
CA THR A 41 7.84 7.06 13.09
C THR A 41 8.97 7.91 12.53
N THR A 42 9.56 8.76 13.37
CA THR A 42 10.83 9.44 13.05
C THR A 42 11.96 8.78 13.82
N TYR A 43 13.09 8.57 13.15
CA TYR A 43 14.33 8.08 13.76
C TYR A 43 15.21 9.22 14.28
N MET A 44 14.88 10.46 13.94
CA MET A 44 15.58 11.65 14.41
C MET A 44 15.08 12.04 15.80
N THR A 45 16.00 12.13 16.76
CA THR A 45 15.72 12.66 18.08
C THR A 45 16.40 14.02 18.24
N ARG A 46 15.84 14.86 19.11
CA ARG A 46 16.45 16.15 19.46
C ARG A 46 17.90 15.99 19.91
N SER A 47 18.17 14.94 20.69
CA SER A 47 19.52 14.62 21.15
C SER A 47 20.49 14.27 20.00
N SER A 48 20.04 13.55 18.96
CA SER A 48 20.91 13.20 17.83
C SER A 48 21.24 14.40 16.97
N ILE A 49 20.28 15.31 16.76
CA ILE A 49 20.46 16.50 15.93
C ILE A 49 21.32 17.53 16.66
N VAL A 50 21.04 17.79 17.95
CA VAL A 50 21.87 18.67 18.77
C VAL A 50 23.31 18.16 18.80
N ALA A 51 23.54 16.85 19.01
CA ALA A 51 24.89 16.28 18.97
C ALA A 51 25.59 16.46 17.62
N MET A 52 24.86 16.46 16.50
CA MET A 52 25.42 16.68 15.16
C MET A 52 25.90 18.13 14.98
N TYR A 53 25.09 19.11 15.40
CA TYR A 53 25.40 20.52 15.27
C TYR A 53 26.34 21.06 16.37
N SER A 54 26.47 20.37 17.49
CA SER A 54 27.46 20.69 18.55
C SER A 54 28.87 20.17 18.25
N THR A 55 29.13 19.62 17.06
CA THR A 55 30.48 19.19 16.66
C THR A 55 31.38 20.38 16.32
N GLU A 56 32.71 20.19 16.37
CA GLU A 56 33.72 21.23 16.02
C GLU A 56 33.57 21.79 14.59
N GLN A 57 32.71 21.20 13.78
CA GLN A 57 32.40 21.62 12.42
C GLN A 57 31.50 22.88 12.37
N TYR A 58 30.78 23.19 13.46
CA TYR A 58 29.91 24.38 13.57
C TYR A 58 30.19 25.17 14.88
N PRO A 59 31.42 25.65 15.09
CA PRO A 59 31.83 26.26 16.36
C PRO A 59 31.15 27.62 16.64
N ASP A 60 30.62 28.27 15.59
CA ASP A 60 30.04 29.61 15.67
C ASP A 60 28.53 29.61 15.99
N LEU A 61 27.89 28.45 16.07
CA LEU A 61 26.47 28.36 16.40
C LEU A 61 26.24 28.47 17.90
N SER A 62 25.37 29.39 18.30
CA SER A 62 24.89 29.47 19.68
C SER A 62 24.01 28.26 20.02
N GLU A 63 23.94 27.87 21.30
CA GLU A 63 23.07 26.77 21.74
C GLU A 63 21.60 27.00 21.38
N GLU A 64 21.15 28.26 21.41
CA GLU A 64 19.78 28.64 21.06
C GLU A 64 19.51 28.41 19.57
N GLU A 65 20.50 28.68 18.72
CA GLU A 65 20.42 28.47 17.28
C GLU A 65 20.47 26.98 16.91
N ILE A 66 21.29 26.20 17.61
CA ILE A 66 21.31 24.73 17.48
C ILE A 66 19.96 24.13 17.87
N ASN A 67 19.36 24.60 18.96
CA ASN A 67 18.05 24.13 19.39
C ASN A 67 16.94 24.49 18.39
N ARG A 68 16.99 25.68 17.79
CA ARG A 68 16.04 26.08 16.74
C ARG A 68 16.16 25.18 15.51
N LEU A 69 17.38 24.94 15.03
CA LEU A 69 17.63 24.05 13.88
C LEU A 69 17.17 22.61 14.16
N ALA A 70 17.40 22.12 15.38
CA ALA A 70 16.96 20.80 15.78
C ALA A 70 15.43 20.66 15.76
N GLU A 71 14.69 21.69 16.19
CA GLU A 71 13.23 21.70 16.14
C GLU A 71 12.72 21.74 14.69
N GLU A 72 13.30 22.61 13.86
CA GLU A 72 12.95 22.73 12.43
C GLU A 72 13.17 21.42 11.66
N GLU A 73 14.28 20.73 11.91
CA GLU A 73 14.57 19.43 11.31
C GLU A 73 13.60 18.34 11.78
N ILE A 74 13.26 18.31 13.07
CA ILE A 74 12.28 17.36 13.59
C ILE A 74 10.93 17.59 12.93
N ASP A 75 10.46 18.83 12.87
CA ASP A 75 9.17 19.18 12.26
C ASP A 75 9.15 18.83 10.78
N ALA A 76 10.22 19.15 10.04
CA ALA A 76 10.37 18.78 8.64
C ALA A 76 10.38 17.25 8.45
N SER A 77 11.04 16.51 9.36
CA SER A 77 11.07 15.04 9.32
C SER A 77 9.69 14.43 9.56
N ILE A 78 8.93 14.97 10.51
CA ILE A 78 7.57 14.52 10.85
C ILE A 78 6.65 14.78 9.67
N GLN A 79 6.73 15.98 9.07
CA GLN A 79 5.92 16.33 7.91
C GLN A 79 6.25 15.42 6.72
N SER A 80 7.53 15.20 6.44
CA SER A 80 7.97 14.29 5.38
C SER A 80 7.47 12.86 5.60
N ALA A 81 7.53 12.37 6.84
CA ALA A 81 7.02 11.05 7.19
C ALA A 81 5.50 10.94 6.97
N LYS A 82 4.74 11.98 7.33
CA LYS A 82 3.30 12.04 7.07
C LYS A 82 2.97 12.07 5.58
N ASP A 83 3.71 12.83 4.79
CA ASP A 83 3.50 12.92 3.34
C ASP A 83 3.76 11.58 2.64
N LEU A 84 4.80 10.86 3.06
CA LEU A 84 5.09 9.50 2.58
C LEU A 84 3.98 8.53 2.99
N ALA A 85 3.57 8.54 4.26
CA ALA A 85 2.49 7.70 4.76
C ALA A 85 1.17 7.95 4.02
N PHE A 86 0.87 9.22 3.70
CA PHE A 86 -0.31 9.59 2.93
C PHE A 86 -0.24 9.08 1.48
N LYS A 87 0.92 9.17 0.83
CA LYS A 87 1.12 8.61 -0.52
C LYS A 87 0.92 7.09 -0.53
N ASP A 88 1.44 6.39 0.47
CA ASP A 88 1.29 4.93 0.57
C ASP A 88 -0.14 4.53 0.91
N LEU A 89 -0.84 5.30 1.74
CA LEU A 89 -2.27 5.17 1.97
C LEU A 89 -3.06 5.26 0.65
N LEU A 90 -2.82 6.31 -0.14
CA LEU A 90 -3.48 6.49 -1.45
C LEU A 90 -3.18 5.35 -2.41
N ARG A 91 -1.93 4.87 -2.47
CA ARG A 91 -1.56 3.70 -3.28
C ARG A 91 -2.33 2.45 -2.84
N GLY A 92 -2.42 2.19 -1.53
CA GLY A 92 -3.21 1.09 -1.00
C GLY A 92 -4.69 1.19 -1.40
N VAL A 93 -5.30 2.37 -1.26
CA VAL A 93 -6.69 2.63 -1.67
C VAL A 93 -6.87 2.36 -3.16
N LEU A 94 -5.94 2.81 -4.01
CA LEU A 94 -5.99 2.56 -5.45
C LEU A 94 -5.98 1.06 -5.77
N LEU A 95 -5.10 0.29 -5.11
CA LEU A 95 -5.06 -1.18 -5.30
C LEU A 95 -6.39 -1.83 -4.92
N VAL A 96 -6.98 -1.44 -3.79
CA VAL A 96 -8.29 -1.93 -3.34
C VAL A 96 -9.37 -1.59 -4.37
N VAL A 97 -9.44 -0.33 -4.80
CA VAL A 97 -10.44 0.16 -5.76
C VAL A 97 -10.31 -0.51 -7.13
N ILE A 98 -9.09 -0.85 -7.57
CA ILE A 98 -8.87 -1.55 -8.84
C ILE A 98 -9.16 -3.06 -8.71
N ALA A 99 -8.80 -3.67 -7.58
CA ALA A 99 -8.98 -5.10 -7.37
C ALA A 99 -10.47 -5.49 -7.30
N ILE A 100 -11.32 -4.66 -6.72
CA ILE A 100 -12.77 -4.91 -6.60
C ILE A 100 -13.45 -5.14 -7.97
N PRO A 101 -13.41 -4.21 -8.95
CA PRO A 101 -14.05 -4.41 -10.24
C PRO A 101 -13.38 -5.52 -11.04
N LEU A 102 -12.06 -5.69 -10.89
CA LEU A 102 -11.33 -6.77 -11.56
C LEU A 102 -11.81 -8.13 -11.07
N PHE A 103 -11.94 -8.34 -9.76
CA PHE A 103 -12.51 -9.56 -9.20
C PHE A 103 -13.98 -9.73 -9.60
N ALA A 104 -14.81 -8.71 -9.40
CA ALA A 104 -16.25 -8.78 -9.66
C ALA A 104 -16.56 -9.14 -11.13
N PHE A 105 -15.85 -8.55 -12.09
CA PHE A 105 -16.02 -8.84 -13.51
C PHE A 105 -15.65 -10.29 -13.85
N HIS A 106 -14.46 -10.74 -13.41
CA HIS A 106 -13.96 -12.07 -13.76
C HIS A 106 -14.74 -13.17 -13.04
N TRP A 107 -15.17 -12.92 -11.80
CA TRP A 107 -16.00 -13.85 -11.02
C TRP A 107 -17.38 -14.06 -11.66
N ARG A 108 -18.07 -12.99 -12.05
CA ARG A 108 -19.36 -13.09 -12.76
C ARG A 108 -19.23 -13.91 -14.04
N LYS A 109 -18.14 -13.72 -14.78
CA LYS A 109 -17.88 -14.47 -16.02
C LYS A 109 -17.54 -15.94 -15.74
N ALA A 110 -16.80 -16.23 -14.68
CA ALA A 110 -16.50 -17.60 -14.25
C ALA A 110 -17.79 -18.35 -13.87
N GLN A 111 -18.65 -17.73 -13.06
CA GLN A 111 -19.96 -18.31 -12.68
C GLN A 111 -20.84 -18.60 -13.89
N SER A 112 -20.93 -17.68 -14.85
CA SER A 112 -21.71 -17.90 -16.07
C SER A 112 -21.22 -19.11 -16.87
N MET A 113 -19.90 -19.32 -16.97
CA MET A 113 -19.37 -20.48 -17.69
C MET A 113 -19.55 -21.79 -16.92
N TRP A 114 -19.45 -21.75 -15.59
CA TRP A 114 -19.71 -22.90 -14.73
C TRP A 114 -21.17 -23.38 -14.85
N ASN A 115 -22.13 -22.46 -14.85
CA ASN A 115 -23.54 -22.84 -14.99
C ASN A 115 -23.82 -23.51 -16.35
N ILE A 116 -23.21 -23.01 -17.43
CA ILE A 116 -23.33 -23.62 -18.76
C ILE A 116 -22.71 -25.03 -18.79
N SER A 117 -21.57 -25.23 -18.13
CA SER A 117 -20.92 -26.56 -18.12
C SER A 117 -21.75 -27.60 -17.36
N LEU A 118 -22.45 -27.19 -16.29
CA LEU A 118 -23.41 -28.05 -15.57
C LEU A 118 -24.61 -28.42 -16.45
N GLU A 119 -25.24 -27.44 -17.10
CA GLU A 119 -26.40 -27.70 -17.98
C GLU A 119 -26.05 -28.66 -19.13
N THR A 120 -24.87 -28.51 -19.74
CA THR A 120 -24.44 -29.44 -20.79
C THR A 120 -24.18 -30.85 -20.28
N LYS A 121 -23.75 -31.00 -19.03
CA LYS A 121 -23.46 -32.30 -18.42
C LYS A 121 -24.74 -33.05 -18.01
N ASP A 122 -25.79 -32.32 -17.66
CA ASP A 122 -27.11 -32.90 -17.31
C ASP A 122 -27.94 -33.27 -18.55
N SER A 123 -27.54 -32.80 -19.74
CA SER A 123 -28.21 -33.06 -21.03
C SER A 123 -27.62 -34.21 -21.86
N GLU A 124 -26.51 -34.82 -21.41
CA GLU A 124 -25.90 -36.04 -21.98
C GLU A 124 -26.33 -37.30 -21.21
#